data_AF-A0A962N732-F1
#
_entry.id   AF-A0A962N732-F1
#
_cell.length_a   1.000
_cell.length_b   1.000
_cell.length_c   1.000
_cell.angle_alpha   90.00
_cell.angle_beta   90.00
_cell.angle_gamma   90.00
#
_symmetry.space_group_name_H-M   'P 1'
#
loop_
_entity.id
_entity.type
_entity.pdbx_description
1 polymer ?
#
loop_
_entity_poly.entity_id
_entity_poly.type
_entity_poly.pdbx_seq_one_letter_code
_entity_poly.pdbx_strand_id
1 'polypeptide(L)'
;MLSRIFPQIDALRAQLAGLGTDFSLLFLRLIMAYEFGMAGFNKLGGENWFTEIMHKLPFPLNYAPADISWVLASYTEVIAAGLLVVGLFTRAAAYGLVVVTAVAIVSVHWPESYGSLSELWQGYAIRNEGMGNFKMPLLFMLMLLPIVFQGPGRISLDRLLVTLTPLRARVTRGELGLADVGIALLALGLPLAQVMPLPGWLIFVAGAICAGLAWRQSRTESITRP
;
A
#
# COMPACT_ATOMS: atom_id res chain seq x y z
N MET A 1 -46.20 14.35 -6.26
CA MET A 1 -45.08 15.14 -5.69
C MET A 1 -43.86 14.27 -5.43
N LEU A 2 -43.98 13.17 -4.69
CA LEU A 2 -42.87 12.24 -4.40
C LEU A 2 -42.22 11.62 -5.64
N SER A 3 -42.99 11.28 -6.68
CA SER A 3 -42.49 10.70 -7.94
C SER A 3 -41.53 11.60 -8.74
N ARG A 4 -41.52 12.92 -8.50
CA ARG A 4 -40.59 13.87 -9.14
C ARG A 4 -39.32 14.08 -8.31
N ILE A 5 -39.35 13.77 -7.02
CA ILE A 5 -38.26 14.03 -6.07
C ILE A 5 -37.26 12.86 -6.05
N PHE A 6 -37.74 11.61 -6.12
CA PHE A 6 -36.87 10.44 -6.07
C PHE A 6 -35.77 10.43 -7.15
N PRO A 7 -36.06 10.71 -8.44
CA PRO A 7 -35.01 10.73 -9.47
C PRO A 7 -33.94 11.80 -9.24
N GLN A 8 -34.32 12.94 -8.65
CA GLN A 8 -33.41 14.04 -8.34
C GLN A 8 -32.48 13.68 -7.17
N ILE A 9 -33.01 13.00 -6.15
CA ILE A 9 -32.22 12.48 -5.03
C ILE A 9 -31.23 11.41 -5.54
N ASP A 10 -31.67 10.52 -6.41
CA ASP A 10 -30.81 9.47 -6.96
C ASP A 10 -29.69 10.05 -7.83
N ALA A 11 -30.00 11.07 -8.65
CA ALA A 11 -28.99 11.80 -9.42
C ALA A 11 -27.96 12.49 -8.52
N LEU A 12 -28.42 13.16 -7.45
CA LEU A 12 -27.52 13.81 -6.49
C LEU A 12 -26.64 12.78 -5.77
N ARG A 13 -27.21 11.65 -5.32
CA ARG A 13 -26.45 10.55 -4.69
C ARG A 13 -25.37 10.01 -5.63
N ALA A 14 -25.69 9.82 -6.92
CA ALA A 14 -24.73 9.36 -7.90
C ALA A 14 -23.58 10.37 -8.11
N GLN A 15 -23.89 11.67 -8.15
CA GLN A 15 -22.87 12.73 -8.26
C GLN A 15 -21.97 12.77 -7.02
N LEU A 16 -22.55 12.75 -5.82
CA LEU A 16 -21.81 12.73 -4.57
C LEU A 16 -20.94 11.47 -4.43
N ALA A 17 -21.43 10.31 -4.87
CA ALA A 17 -20.64 9.07 -4.85
C ALA A 17 -19.43 9.14 -5.80
N GLY A 18 -19.61 9.72 -7.00
CA GLY A 18 -18.52 9.95 -7.93
C GLY A 18 -17.46 10.90 -7.36
N LEU A 19 -17.90 12.07 -6.89
CA LEU A 19 -17.01 13.07 -6.27
C LEU A 19 -16.34 12.53 -5.01
N GLY A 20 -17.08 11.81 -4.17
CA GLY A 20 -16.58 11.19 -2.95
C GLY A 20 -15.45 10.22 -3.22
N THR A 21 -15.54 9.44 -4.31
CA THR A 21 -14.46 8.52 -4.72
C THR A 21 -13.20 9.29 -5.12
N ASP A 22 -13.34 10.35 -5.94
CA ASP A 22 -12.19 11.11 -6.43
C ASP A 22 -11.52 11.94 -5.33
N PHE A 23 -12.31 12.60 -4.48
CA PHE A 23 -11.80 13.41 -3.37
C PHE A 23 -11.22 12.56 -2.25
N SER A 24 -11.81 11.42 -1.91
CA SER A 24 -11.24 10.53 -0.88
C SER A 24 -9.85 10.04 -1.29
N LEU A 25 -9.66 9.60 -2.54
CA LEU A 25 -8.35 9.20 -3.04
C LEU A 25 -7.37 10.37 -3.12
N LEU A 26 -7.82 11.57 -3.51
CA LEU A 26 -6.99 12.76 -3.48
C LEU A 26 -6.51 13.09 -2.05
N PHE A 27 -7.43 13.15 -1.09
CA PHE A 27 -7.08 13.48 0.29
C PHE A 27 -6.21 12.41 0.94
N LEU A 28 -6.46 11.13 0.68
CA LEU A 28 -5.59 10.04 1.12
C LEU A 28 -4.16 10.21 0.55
N ARG A 29 -4.02 10.55 -0.73
CA ARG A 29 -2.69 10.83 -1.30
C ARG A 29 -2.01 12.01 -0.64
N LEU A 30 -2.73 13.12 -0.44
CA LEU A 30 -2.15 14.33 0.14
C LEU A 30 -1.73 14.14 1.60
N ILE A 31 -2.57 13.50 2.42
CA ILE A 31 -2.20 13.26 3.83
C ILE A 31 -1.06 12.26 3.95
N MET A 32 -1.05 11.19 3.15
CA MET A 32 0.06 10.24 3.15
C MET A 32 1.34 10.90 2.61
N ALA A 33 1.26 11.70 1.55
CA ALA A 33 2.40 12.45 1.06
C ALA A 33 2.97 13.41 2.11
N TYR A 34 2.11 14.07 2.89
CA TYR A 34 2.54 14.95 3.97
C TYR A 34 3.30 14.17 5.06
N GLU A 35 2.72 13.09 5.59
CA GLU A 35 3.31 12.31 6.68
C GLU A 35 4.66 11.68 6.27
N PHE A 36 4.69 11.02 5.11
CA PHE A 36 5.93 10.40 4.61
C PHE A 36 6.95 11.43 4.10
N GLY A 37 6.49 12.52 3.49
CA GLY A 37 7.37 13.60 3.06
C GLY A 37 8.10 14.23 4.25
N MET A 38 7.36 14.57 5.31
CA MET A 38 7.94 15.07 6.56
C MET A 38 8.93 14.07 7.17
N ALA A 39 8.58 12.79 7.24
CA ALA A 39 9.47 11.74 7.72
C ALA A 39 10.77 11.65 6.90
N GLY A 40 10.65 11.69 5.56
CA GLY A 40 11.79 11.61 4.66
C GLY A 40 12.70 12.84 4.72
N PHE A 41 12.13 14.05 4.75
CA PHE A 41 12.91 15.28 4.92
C PHE A 41 13.62 15.34 6.26
N ASN A 42 12.98 14.87 7.34
CA ASN A 42 13.62 14.76 8.65
C ASN A 42 14.82 13.79 8.62
N LYS A 43 14.78 12.70 7.83
CA LYS A 43 15.92 11.82 7.64
C LYS A 43 17.02 12.45 6.77
N LEU A 44 16.67 13.18 5.72
CA LEU A 44 17.66 13.86 4.88
C LEU A 44 18.43 14.97 5.62
N GLY A 45 17.79 15.63 6.59
CA GLY A 45 18.40 16.69 7.41
C GLY A 45 18.92 16.22 8.78
N GLY A 46 18.76 14.94 9.12
CA GLY A 46 19.06 14.39 10.44
C GLY A 46 20.30 13.51 10.47
N GLU A 47 20.67 13.06 11.67
CA GLU A 47 21.75 12.09 11.87
C GLU A 47 21.26 10.66 11.58
N ASN A 48 22.11 9.86 10.94
CA ASN A 48 21.79 8.48 10.57
C ASN A 48 21.78 7.55 11.79
N TRP A 49 20.61 7.40 12.40
CA TRP A 49 20.38 6.47 13.52
C TRP A 49 20.13 5.02 13.09
N PHE A 50 20.13 4.69 11.78
CA PHE A 50 19.98 3.29 11.35
C PHE A 50 21.14 2.40 11.82
N THR A 51 22.30 2.98 12.11
CA THR A 51 23.45 2.29 12.71
C THR A 51 23.08 1.55 14.01
N GLU A 52 22.12 2.07 14.78
CA GLU A 52 21.65 1.48 16.03
C GLU A 52 20.67 0.32 15.82
N ILE A 53 19.91 0.32 14.72
CA ILE A 53 18.82 -0.62 14.46
C ILE A 53 19.09 -1.61 13.32
N MET A 54 20.28 -1.58 12.71
CA MET A 54 20.64 -2.43 11.56
C MET A 54 20.32 -3.91 11.77
N HIS A 55 20.60 -4.44 12.96
CA HIS A 55 20.38 -5.84 13.31
C HIS A 55 18.89 -6.22 13.38
N LYS A 56 17.99 -5.24 13.47
CA LYS A 56 16.53 -5.41 13.48
C LYS A 56 15.88 -5.25 12.11
N LEU A 57 16.62 -4.78 11.10
CA LEU A 57 16.09 -4.69 9.74
C LEU A 57 15.74 -6.09 9.23
N PRO A 58 14.66 -6.25 8.45
CA PRO A 58 14.32 -7.54 7.88
C PRO A 58 15.25 -7.87 6.70
N PHE A 59 15.36 -9.16 6.36
CA PHE A 59 16.12 -9.60 5.19
C PHE A 59 15.56 -8.99 3.88
N PRO A 60 16.42 -8.53 2.94
CA PRO A 60 17.88 -8.57 2.95
C PRO A 60 18.56 -7.32 3.56
N LEU A 61 17.80 -6.36 4.08
CA LEU A 61 18.33 -5.06 4.55
C LEU A 61 19.23 -5.19 5.78
N ASN A 62 19.10 -6.26 6.57
CA ASN A 62 20.03 -6.56 7.68
C ASN A 62 21.48 -6.79 7.23
N TYR A 63 21.71 -7.11 5.96
CA TYR A 63 23.06 -7.29 5.41
C TYR A 63 23.57 -6.05 4.65
N ALA A 64 22.72 -5.05 4.41
CA ALA A 64 23.10 -3.84 3.71
C ALA A 64 23.62 -2.78 4.71
N PRO A 65 24.69 -2.02 4.43
CA PRO A 65 25.18 -0.95 5.30
C PRO A 65 24.09 0.05 5.71
N ALA A 66 24.18 0.57 6.95
CA ALA A 66 23.22 1.55 7.50
C ALA A 66 22.99 2.72 6.55
N ASP A 67 24.05 3.26 5.95
CA ASP A 67 23.95 4.41 5.05
C ASP A 67 23.12 4.11 3.79
N ILE A 68 23.24 2.90 3.25
CA ILE A 68 22.46 2.50 2.07
C ILE A 68 20.98 2.38 2.46
N SER A 69 20.69 1.73 3.57
CA SER A 69 19.32 1.56 4.06
C SER A 69 18.68 2.90 4.45
N TRP A 70 19.45 3.81 5.07
CA TRP A 70 19.04 5.16 5.41
C TRP A 70 18.67 5.99 4.18
N VAL A 71 19.58 6.02 3.20
CA VAL A 71 19.37 6.73 1.93
C VAL A 71 18.17 6.13 1.20
N LEU A 72 18.10 4.80 1.09
CA LEU A 72 17.00 4.13 0.40
C LEU A 72 15.65 4.46 1.03
N ALA A 73 15.53 4.39 2.36
CA ALA A 73 14.31 4.74 3.07
C ALA A 73 13.94 6.22 2.86
N SER A 74 14.90 7.13 3.06
CA SER A 74 14.69 8.58 2.95
C SER A 74 14.24 9.00 1.56
N TYR A 75 14.95 8.54 0.52
CA TYR A 75 14.61 8.88 -0.86
C TYR A 75 13.30 8.22 -1.29
N THR A 76 13.02 6.99 -0.86
CA THR A 76 11.74 6.34 -1.14
C THR A 76 10.59 7.17 -0.55
N GLU A 77 10.70 7.60 0.71
CA GLU A 77 9.68 8.43 1.37
C GLU A 77 9.45 9.76 0.65
N VAL A 78 10.51 10.51 0.35
CA VAL A 78 10.41 11.83 -0.31
C VAL A 78 9.91 11.74 -1.74
N ILE A 79 10.48 10.82 -2.55
CA ILE A 79 10.09 10.66 -3.95
C ILE A 79 8.66 10.14 -4.03
N ALA A 80 8.30 9.12 -3.25
CA ALA A 80 6.95 8.58 -3.25
C ALA A 80 5.94 9.63 -2.77
N ALA A 81 6.27 10.45 -1.75
CA ALA A 81 5.42 11.57 -1.34
C ALA A 81 5.18 12.55 -2.49
N GLY A 82 6.23 12.99 -3.18
CA GLY A 82 6.10 13.88 -4.35
C GLY A 82 5.23 13.28 -5.45
N LEU A 83 5.44 12.00 -5.75
CA LEU A 83 4.63 11.23 -6.71
C LEU A 83 3.16 11.13 -6.30
N LEU A 84 2.87 10.93 -5.02
CA LEU A 84 1.49 10.91 -4.50
C LEU A 84 0.80 12.27 -4.64
N VAL A 85 1.50 13.39 -4.36
CA VAL A 85 0.92 14.75 -4.50
C VAL A 85 0.45 14.97 -5.93
N VAL A 86 1.33 14.75 -6.92
CA VAL A 86 0.98 14.96 -8.33
C VAL A 86 0.09 13.84 -8.90
N GLY A 87 0.06 12.69 -8.23
CA GLY A 87 -0.68 11.51 -8.68
C GLY A 87 -0.02 10.88 -9.91
N LEU A 88 1.29 10.69 -9.87
CA LEU A 88 2.10 10.06 -10.92
C LEU A 88 2.71 8.76 -10.40
N PHE A 89 2.66 7.68 -11.17
CA PHE A 89 3.08 6.33 -10.75
C PHE A 89 2.48 5.94 -9.38
N THR A 90 1.23 6.34 -9.13
CA THR A 90 0.65 6.41 -7.78
C THR A 90 0.61 5.04 -7.09
N ARG A 91 0.27 3.97 -7.81
CA ARG A 91 0.23 2.62 -7.25
C ARG A 91 1.62 2.15 -6.80
N ALA A 92 2.64 2.44 -7.60
CA ALA A 92 4.02 2.09 -7.28
C ALA A 92 4.53 2.91 -6.09
N ALA A 93 4.27 4.22 -6.07
CA ALA A 93 4.62 5.09 -4.94
C ALA A 93 3.95 4.64 -3.64
N ALA A 94 2.64 4.40 -3.64
CA ALA A 94 1.91 3.93 -2.48
C ALA A 94 2.41 2.56 -2.00
N TYR A 95 2.70 1.64 -2.92
CA TYR A 95 3.23 0.33 -2.57
C TYR A 95 4.64 0.41 -1.96
N GLY A 96 5.51 1.27 -2.50
CA GLY A 96 6.82 1.53 -1.91
C GLY A 96 6.71 2.02 -0.47
N LEU A 97 5.77 2.93 -0.19
CA LEU A 97 5.49 3.40 1.17
C LEU A 97 4.92 2.30 2.08
N VAL A 98 4.08 1.39 1.57
CA VAL A 98 3.64 0.20 2.32
C VAL A 98 4.83 -0.66 2.73
N VAL A 99 5.78 -0.91 1.82
CA VAL A 99 6.99 -1.69 2.11
C VAL A 99 7.87 -0.99 3.14
N VAL A 100 8.14 0.31 2.97
CA VAL A 100 8.91 1.09 3.95
C VAL A 100 8.25 1.08 5.32
N THR A 101 6.91 1.19 5.36
CA THR A 101 6.14 1.13 6.61
C THR A 101 6.25 -0.24 7.27
N ALA A 102 6.21 -1.34 6.51
CA ALA A 102 6.40 -2.68 7.05
C ALA A 102 7.80 -2.85 7.66
N VAL A 103 8.84 -2.35 6.99
CA VAL A 103 10.21 -2.35 7.50
C VAL A 103 10.32 -1.51 8.78
N ALA A 104 9.72 -0.32 8.81
CA ALA A 104 9.68 0.54 9.99
C ALA A 104 8.94 -0.12 11.16
N ILE A 105 7.83 -0.83 10.87
CA ILE A 105 7.11 -1.60 11.88
C ILE A 105 8.06 -2.60 12.54
N VAL A 106 8.71 -3.46 11.75
CA VAL A 106 9.61 -4.51 12.28
C VAL A 106 10.78 -3.92 13.07
N SER A 107 11.44 -2.91 12.50
CA SER A 107 12.72 -2.44 13.01
C SER A 107 12.62 -1.46 14.18
N VAL A 108 11.50 -0.72 14.27
CA VAL A 108 11.32 0.37 15.24
C VAL A 108 10.10 0.19 16.13
N HIS A 109 9.00 -0.36 15.59
CA HIS A 109 7.70 -0.31 16.27
C HIS A 109 7.16 -1.65 16.78
N TRP A 110 7.83 -2.75 16.47
CA TRP A 110 7.43 -4.09 16.87
C TRP A 110 7.89 -4.39 18.29
N PRO A 111 7.13 -5.14 19.11
CA PRO A 111 7.62 -5.63 20.39
C PRO A 111 8.85 -6.52 20.21
N GLU A 112 9.78 -6.46 21.16
CA GLU A 112 10.96 -7.32 21.19
C GLU A 112 10.58 -8.80 21.39
N SER A 113 9.57 -9.05 22.20
CA SER A 113 8.98 -10.38 22.40
C SER A 113 7.50 -10.26 22.75
N TYR A 114 6.73 -11.30 22.40
CA TYR A 114 5.36 -11.49 22.87
C TYR A 114 5.06 -12.99 22.92
N GLY A 115 4.40 -13.45 23.99
CA GLY A 115 3.99 -14.85 24.16
C GLY A 115 2.58 -15.14 23.67
N SER A 116 1.79 -14.12 23.36
CA SER A 116 0.39 -14.27 22.94
C SER A 116 -0.09 -13.12 22.05
N LEU A 117 -1.20 -13.32 21.34
CA LEU A 117 -1.83 -12.26 20.53
C LEU A 117 -2.39 -11.11 21.38
N SER A 118 -2.84 -11.39 22.60
CA SER A 118 -3.29 -10.34 23.53
C SER A 118 -2.14 -9.46 24.00
N GLU A 119 -0.97 -10.05 24.23
CA GLU A 119 0.26 -9.32 24.55
C GLU A 119 0.74 -8.48 23.35
N LEU A 120 0.76 -9.07 22.14
CA LEU A 120 1.06 -8.33 20.91
C LEU A 120 0.13 -7.13 20.71
N TRP A 121 -1.16 -7.28 21.04
CA TRP A 121 -2.15 -6.21 20.89
C TRP A 121 -1.86 -5.00 21.78
N GLN A 122 -1.11 -5.15 22.87
CA GLN A 122 -0.69 -4.02 23.70
C GLN A 122 0.20 -3.03 22.94
N GLY A 123 0.95 -3.52 21.93
CA GLY A 123 1.74 -2.69 21.03
C GLY A 123 0.93 -1.85 20.04
N TYR A 124 -0.40 -2.06 19.95
CA TYR A 124 -1.31 -1.16 19.24
C TYR A 124 -1.57 0.13 20.03
N ALA A 125 -0.49 0.86 20.30
CA ALA A 125 -0.47 2.10 21.07
C ALA A 125 0.34 3.20 20.37
N ILE A 126 0.11 4.45 20.79
CA ILE A 126 0.93 5.62 20.40
C ILE A 126 1.79 6.02 21.61
N ARG A 127 2.55 5.06 22.14
CA ARG A 127 3.34 5.18 23.36
C ARG A 127 4.53 4.22 23.24
N ASN A 128 5.70 4.59 23.73
CA ASN A 128 6.88 3.72 23.70
C ASN A 128 7.14 3.13 25.09
N GLU A 129 6.44 2.03 25.43
CA GLU A 129 6.50 1.36 26.74
C GLU A 129 7.08 -0.06 26.64
N GLY A 130 7.85 -0.37 25.58
CA GLY A 130 8.51 -1.67 25.38
C GLY A 130 7.63 -2.78 24.77
N MET A 131 6.31 -2.63 24.77
CA MET A 131 5.36 -3.58 24.16
C MET A 131 5.12 -3.36 22.66
N GLY A 132 5.93 -2.51 22.02
CA GLY A 132 5.71 -2.00 20.65
C GLY A 132 4.86 -0.73 20.62
N ASN A 133 4.75 -0.11 19.44
CA ASN A 133 3.99 1.12 19.21
C ASN A 133 3.54 1.27 17.74
N PHE A 134 3.07 0.16 17.15
CA PHE A 134 2.79 0.05 15.72
C PHE A 134 1.43 0.62 15.28
N LYS A 135 0.66 1.29 16.16
CA LYS A 135 -0.66 1.82 15.82
C LYS A 135 -0.63 2.83 14.66
N MET A 136 0.23 3.85 14.76
CA MET A 136 0.35 4.87 13.73
C MET A 136 0.81 4.30 12.37
N PRO A 137 1.92 3.54 12.29
CA PRO A 137 2.34 3.00 11.01
C PRO A 137 1.33 1.98 10.44
N LEU A 138 0.62 1.21 11.27
CA LEU A 138 -0.46 0.35 10.79
C LEU A 138 -1.60 1.16 10.15
N LEU A 139 -2.02 2.27 10.77
CA LEU A 139 -3.02 3.16 10.18
C LEU A 139 -2.55 3.74 8.84
N PHE A 140 -1.30 4.20 8.75
CA PHE A 140 -0.74 4.69 7.48
C PHE A 140 -0.73 3.62 6.40
N MET A 141 -0.31 2.40 6.73
CA MET A 141 -0.36 1.26 5.82
C MET A 141 -1.79 1.01 5.32
N LEU A 142 -2.78 0.99 6.22
CA LEU A 142 -4.19 0.81 5.87
C LEU A 142 -4.74 1.95 5.01
N MET A 143 -4.29 3.19 5.22
CA MET A 143 -4.67 4.36 4.41
C MET A 143 -4.02 4.34 3.01
N LEU A 144 -2.87 3.68 2.85
CA LEU A 144 -2.22 3.46 1.56
C LEU A 144 -2.90 2.34 0.74
N LEU A 145 -3.52 1.34 1.38
CA LEU A 145 -4.14 0.21 0.66
C LEU A 145 -5.23 0.65 -0.35
N PRO A 146 -6.15 1.58 -0.03
CA PRO A 146 -7.06 2.13 -1.03
C PRO A 146 -6.33 2.71 -2.26
N ILE A 147 -5.20 3.38 -2.07
CA ILE A 147 -4.41 3.94 -3.17
C ILE A 147 -3.75 2.82 -3.99
N VAL A 148 -3.23 1.78 -3.33
CA VAL A 148 -2.63 0.60 -3.99
C VAL A 148 -3.66 -0.14 -4.84
N PHE A 149 -4.89 -0.36 -4.34
CA PHE A 149 -5.90 -1.17 -5.01
C PHE A 149 -6.84 -0.38 -5.93
N GLN A 150 -7.25 0.82 -5.55
CA GLN A 150 -8.16 1.67 -6.34
C GLN A 150 -7.37 2.56 -7.32
N GLY A 151 -6.12 2.89 -7.00
CA GLY A 151 -5.25 3.69 -7.84
C GLY A 151 -5.38 5.20 -7.60
N PRO A 152 -5.07 6.02 -8.60
CA PRO A 152 -4.81 7.45 -8.41
C PRO A 152 -6.05 8.35 -8.29
N GLY A 153 -7.24 7.83 -8.63
CA GLY A 153 -8.44 8.66 -8.84
C GLY A 153 -8.35 9.50 -10.11
N ARG A 154 -9.42 10.22 -10.47
CA ARG A 154 -9.45 11.03 -11.70
C ARG A 154 -8.59 12.30 -11.63
N ILE A 155 -8.37 12.84 -10.44
CA ILE A 155 -7.58 14.07 -10.21
C ILE A 155 -6.10 13.70 -10.08
N SER A 156 -5.46 13.25 -11.16
CA SER A 156 -4.08 12.73 -11.13
C SER A 156 -3.37 12.84 -12.48
N LEU A 157 -2.03 12.95 -12.46
CA LEU A 157 -1.22 12.90 -13.69
C LEU A 157 -1.25 11.51 -14.35
N ASP A 158 -1.40 10.43 -13.60
CA ASP A 158 -1.63 9.08 -14.14
C ASP A 158 -2.86 9.06 -15.06
N ARG A 159 -3.93 9.76 -14.67
CA ARG A 159 -5.13 9.89 -15.51
C ARG A 159 -4.82 10.67 -16.79
N LEU A 160 -4.04 11.74 -16.70
CA LEU A 160 -3.62 12.52 -17.86
C LEU A 160 -2.76 11.68 -18.82
N LEU A 161 -1.80 10.90 -18.32
CA LEU A 161 -0.96 10.02 -19.13
C LEU A 161 -1.78 8.96 -19.88
N VAL A 162 -2.77 8.36 -19.23
CA VAL A 162 -3.68 7.40 -19.89
C VAL A 162 -4.53 8.09 -20.96
N THR A 163 -4.92 9.36 -20.76
CA THR A 163 -5.66 10.10 -21.81
C THR A 163 -4.79 10.52 -22.99
N LEU A 164 -3.49 10.74 -22.78
CA LEU A 164 -2.55 11.19 -23.81
C LEU A 164 -1.89 10.03 -24.57
N THR A 165 -1.92 8.82 -24.01
CA THR A 165 -1.31 7.63 -24.63
C THR A 165 -2.38 6.69 -25.20
N PRO A 166 -2.10 5.94 -26.28
CA PRO A 166 -2.99 4.90 -26.78
C PRO A 166 -3.04 3.65 -25.88
N LEU A 167 -2.45 3.71 -24.67
CA LEU A 167 -2.44 2.65 -23.67
C LEU A 167 -3.84 2.49 -23.06
N ARG A 168 -4.76 1.92 -23.86
CA ARG A 168 -6.09 1.56 -23.40
C ARG A 168 -6.07 0.15 -22.82
N ALA A 169 -5.60 0.03 -21.57
CA ALA A 169 -5.94 -1.15 -20.79
C ALA A 169 -7.46 -1.14 -20.56
N ARG A 170 -8.19 -2.15 -21.06
CA ARG A 170 -9.58 -2.36 -20.67
C ARG A 170 -9.59 -2.88 -19.24
N VAL A 171 -9.90 -2.02 -18.28
CA VAL A 171 -10.29 -2.47 -16.95
C VAL A 171 -11.69 -3.04 -17.08
N THR A 172 -11.79 -4.34 -17.28
CA THR A 172 -13.07 -5.06 -17.18
C THR A 172 -13.44 -5.15 -15.70
N ARG A 173 -14.47 -4.40 -15.28
CA ARG A 173 -15.14 -4.66 -14.00
C ARG A 173 -15.97 -5.94 -14.16
N GLY A 174 -15.33 -7.09 -13.92
CA GLY A 174 -15.99 -8.38 -13.81
C GLY A 174 -16.20 -8.79 -12.35
N GLU A 175 -16.73 -9.99 -12.15
CA GLU A 175 -16.68 -10.67 -10.85
C GLU A 175 -15.22 -10.92 -10.44
N LEU A 176 -14.98 -10.99 -9.12
CA LEU A 176 -13.64 -11.15 -8.55
C LEU A 176 -13.06 -12.50 -8.98
N GLY A 177 -12.11 -12.48 -9.93
CA GLY A 177 -11.51 -13.68 -10.50
C GLY A 177 -10.35 -14.22 -9.68
N LEU A 178 -9.94 -15.46 -9.97
CA LEU A 178 -8.80 -16.09 -9.30
C LEU A 178 -7.48 -15.32 -9.50
N ALA A 179 -7.31 -14.67 -10.66
CA ALA A 179 -6.17 -13.80 -10.93
C ALA A 179 -6.17 -12.56 -10.02
N ASP A 180 -7.33 -11.93 -9.81
CA ASP A 180 -7.47 -10.73 -8.97
C ASP A 180 -7.14 -11.07 -7.51
N VAL A 181 -7.65 -12.21 -7.03
CA VAL A 181 -7.30 -12.75 -5.71
C VAL A 181 -5.79 -13.00 -5.62
N GLY A 182 -5.19 -13.65 -6.62
CA GLY A 182 -3.76 -13.93 -6.66
C GLY A 182 -2.91 -12.67 -6.55
N ILE A 183 -3.22 -11.65 -7.35
CA ILE A 183 -2.51 -10.36 -7.34
C ILE A 183 -2.68 -9.65 -5.99
N ALA A 184 -3.88 -9.64 -5.41
CA ALA A 184 -4.12 -9.01 -4.12
C ALA A 184 -3.35 -9.70 -2.99
N LEU A 185 -3.35 -11.04 -2.96
CA LEU A 185 -2.59 -11.82 -1.97
C LEU A 185 -1.08 -11.63 -2.12
N LEU A 186 -0.56 -11.54 -3.35
CA LEU A 186 0.85 -11.23 -3.58
C LEU A 186 1.21 -9.84 -3.06
N ALA A 187 0.38 -8.84 -3.36
CA ALA A 187 0.61 -7.46 -2.92
C ALA A 187 0.61 -7.34 -1.38
N LEU A 188 -0.31 -8.01 -0.69
CA LEU A 188 -0.40 -7.98 0.78
C LEU A 188 0.59 -8.90 1.48
N GLY A 189 0.87 -10.07 0.89
CA GLY A 189 1.69 -11.11 1.48
C GLY A 189 3.14 -10.67 1.66
N LEU A 190 3.71 -9.94 0.69
CA LEU A 190 5.11 -9.53 0.74
C LEU A 190 5.42 -8.55 1.89
N PRO A 191 4.70 -7.43 2.08
CA PRO A 191 4.90 -6.56 3.24
C PRO A 191 4.60 -7.27 4.56
N LEU A 192 3.55 -8.10 4.60
CA LEU A 192 3.20 -8.86 5.80
C LEU A 192 4.28 -9.89 6.15
N ALA A 193 4.97 -10.48 5.17
CA ALA A 193 6.07 -11.42 5.41
C ALA A 193 7.27 -10.76 6.09
N GLN A 194 7.40 -9.42 6.00
CA GLN A 194 8.41 -8.69 6.76
C GLN A 194 8.02 -8.62 8.24
N VAL A 195 6.74 -8.32 8.53
CA VAL A 195 6.21 -8.12 9.90
C VAL A 195 5.97 -9.44 10.63
N MET A 196 5.29 -10.37 9.96
CA MET A 196 4.96 -11.70 10.45
C MET A 196 5.33 -12.73 9.38
N PRO A 197 6.56 -13.29 9.43
CA PRO A 197 7.09 -14.11 8.34
C PRO A 197 6.20 -15.27 7.93
N LEU A 198 5.77 -16.12 8.88
CA LEU A 198 4.98 -17.31 8.57
C LEU A 198 3.65 -16.97 7.87
N PRO A 199 2.72 -16.19 8.48
CA PRO A 199 1.45 -15.88 7.83
C PRO A 199 1.63 -15.06 6.54
N GLY A 200 2.61 -14.14 6.50
CA GLY A 200 2.89 -13.36 5.30
C GLY A 200 3.35 -14.21 4.12
N TRP A 201 4.28 -15.15 4.34
CA TRP A 201 4.72 -16.08 3.30
C TRP A 201 3.62 -17.05 2.87
N LEU A 202 2.78 -17.53 3.80
CA LEU A 202 1.63 -18.36 3.46
C LEU A 202 0.66 -17.62 2.53
N ILE A 203 0.36 -16.35 2.82
CA ILE A 203 -0.47 -15.50 1.97
C ILE A 203 0.18 -15.26 0.60
N PHE A 204 1.49 -14.97 0.58
CA PHE A 204 2.23 -14.76 -0.66
C PHE A 204 2.22 -16.01 -1.56
N VAL A 205 2.48 -17.19 -0.98
CA VAL A 205 2.47 -18.47 -1.71
C VAL A 205 1.06 -18.80 -2.22
N ALA A 206 0.02 -18.60 -1.40
CA ALA A 206 -1.36 -18.76 -1.85
C ALA A 206 -1.68 -17.84 -3.04
N GLY A 207 -1.21 -16.58 -2.98
CA GLY A 207 -1.32 -15.63 -4.08
C GLY A 207 -0.63 -16.10 -5.36
N ALA A 208 0.59 -16.62 -5.25
CA ALA A 208 1.34 -17.18 -6.38
C ALA A 208 0.63 -18.40 -7.00
N ILE A 209 0.05 -19.27 -6.17
CA ILE A 209 -0.74 -20.42 -6.63
C ILE A 209 -1.98 -19.94 -7.39
N CYS A 210 -2.77 -19.02 -6.82
CA CYS A 210 -3.95 -18.46 -7.47
C CYS A 210 -3.60 -17.81 -8.83
N ALA A 211 -2.55 -16.99 -8.87
CA ALA A 211 -2.09 -16.35 -10.11
C ALA A 211 -1.62 -17.39 -11.15
N GLY A 212 -0.90 -18.43 -10.73
CA GLY A 212 -0.44 -19.50 -11.61
C GLY A 212 -1.58 -20.36 -12.16
N LEU A 213 -2.60 -20.66 -11.35
CA LEU A 213 -3.79 -21.37 -11.78
C LEU A 213 -4.62 -20.55 -12.77
N ALA A 214 -4.82 -19.26 -12.49
CA ALA A 214 -5.54 -18.36 -13.37
C ALA A 214 -4.82 -18.21 -14.72
N TRP A 215 -3.49 -18.10 -14.70
CA TRP A 215 -2.68 -18.08 -15.91
C TRP A 215 -2.83 -19.36 -16.74
N ARG A 216 -2.83 -20.54 -16.09
CA ARG A 216 -3.07 -21.82 -16.77
C ARG A 216 -4.47 -21.88 -17.41
N GLN A 217 -5.51 -21.47 -16.70
CA GLN A 217 -6.88 -21.41 -17.23
C GLN A 217 -6.97 -20.55 -18.49
N SER A 218 -6.36 -19.34 -18.46
CA SER A 218 -6.36 -18.43 -19.60
C SER A 218 -5.66 -19.01 -20.84
N ARG A 219 -4.60 -19.83 -20.65
CA ARG A 219 -3.93 -20.52 -21.76
C ARG A 219 -4.81 -21.61 -22.37
N THR A 220 -5.46 -22.44 -21.54
CA THR A 220 -6.33 -23.51 -22.04
C THR A 220 -7.49 -22.93 -22.86
N GLU A 221 -8.10 -21.85 -22.41
CA GLU A 221 -9.19 -21.18 -23.15
C GLU A 221 -8.74 -20.55 -24.48
N SER A 222 -7.49 -20.08 -24.57
CA SER A 222 -6.94 -19.55 -25.82
C SER A 222 -6.67 -20.62 -26.88
N ILE A 223 -6.49 -21.88 -26.46
CA ILE A 223 -6.23 -23.02 -27.36
C ILE A 223 -7.54 -23.60 -27.91
N THR A 224 -8.65 -23.45 -27.18
CA THR A 224 -9.95 -24.05 -27.53
C THR A 224 -10.91 -23.12 -28.26
N ARG A 225 -10.57 -21.83 -28.42
CA ARG A 225 -11.34 -20.89 -29.26
C ARG A 225 -10.77 -20.89 -30.69
N PRO A 226 -11.56 -21.24 -31.72
CA PRO A 226 -11.12 -21.25 -33.12
C PRO A 226 -10.82 -19.85 -33.67
#